data_AF-A0A950JFB9-F1
#
_entry.id   AF-A0A950JFB9-F1
#
_cell.length_a   1.000
_cell.length_b   1.000
_cell.length_c   1.000
_cell.angle_alpha   90.00
_cell.angle_beta   90.00
_cell.angle_gamma   90.00
#
_symmetry.space_group_name_H-M   'P 1'
#
loop_
_entity.id
_entity.type
_entity.pdbx_description
1 polymer ?
#
loop_
_entity_poly.entity_id
_entity_poly.type
_entity_poly.pdbx_seq_one_letter_code
_entity_poly.pdbx_strand_id
1 'polypeptide(L)' 'MRTPWRQNAAHCLEAMRATTNPEIRAMLLSMAERWAQRAEQTEYQSDTQGATMSPHTR' A
#
# COMPACT_ATOMS: atom_id res chain seq x y z
N MET A 1 3.74 -11.09 -2.38
CA MET A 1 3.52 -10.94 -0.92
C MET A 1 2.73 -9.65 -0.70
N ARG A 2 1.70 -9.63 0.16
CA ARG A 2 1.07 -8.34 0.53
C ARG A 2 2.06 -7.58 1.40
N THR A 3 2.48 -6.39 0.97
CA THR A 3 3.30 -5.50 1.79
C THR A 3 2.54 -5.08 3.06
N PRO A 4 3.22 -4.73 4.17
CA PRO A 4 2.56 -4.21 5.37
C PRO A 4 1.69 -2.98 5.05
N TRP A 5 2.08 -2.21 4.03
CA TRP A 5 1.29 -1.10 3.49
C TRP A 5 -0.06 -1.53 2.92
N ARG A 6 -0.12 -2.62 2.13
CA ARG A 6 -1.38 -3.19 1.63
C ARG A 6 -2.29 -3.67 2.77
N GLN A 7 -1.72 -4.22 3.84
CA GLN A 7 -2.49 -4.65 5.02
C GLN A 7 -3.09 -3.45 5.76
N ASN A 8 -2.31 -2.39 5.98
CA ASN A 8 -2.80 -1.17 6.61
C ASN A 8 -3.91 -0.50 5.77
N ALA A 9 -3.78 -0.47 4.45
CA ALA A 9 -4.84 0.01 3.57
C ALA A 9 -6.14 -0.80 3.72
N ALA A 10 -6.03 -2.13 3.80
CA ALA A 10 -7.18 -3.01 4.01
C ALA A 10 -7.86 -2.77 5.37
N HIS A 11 -7.09 -2.64 6.45
CA HIS A 11 -7.63 -2.34 7.78
C HIS A 11 -8.36 -0.99 7.81
N CYS A 12 -7.84 0.05 7.16
CA CYS A 12 -8.53 1.33 7.05
C CYS A 12 -9.88 1.20 6.32
N LEU A 13 -9.94 0.41 5.24
CA LEU A 13 -11.18 0.17 4.50
C LEU A 13 -12.20 -0.65 5.29
N GLU A 14 -11.75 -1.65 6.05
CA GLU A 14 -12.61 -2.43 6.94
C GLU A 14 -13.19 -1.55 8.06
N ALA A 15 -12.34 -0.74 8.71
CA ALA A 15 -12.79 0.23 9.71
C ALA A 15 -13.79 1.24 9.11
N MET A 16 -13.55 1.70 7.87
CA MET A 16 -14.45 2.63 7.17
C MET A 16 -15.83 2.01 6.96
N ARG A 17 -15.90 0.71 6.64
CA ARG A 17 -17.17 -0.02 6.48
C ARG A 17 -17.91 -0.20 7.80
N ALA A 18 -17.17 -0.31 8.91
CA ALA A 18 -17.74 -0.50 10.24
C ALA A 18 -18.29 0.79 10.89
N THR A 19 -17.93 1.97 10.38
CA THR A 19 -18.38 3.26 10.92
C THR A 19 -19.44 3.93 10.04
N THR A 20 -20.40 4.59 10.70
CA THR A 20 -21.45 5.41 10.08
C THR A 20 -21.13 6.90 10.08
N ASN A 21 -20.10 7.34 10.82
CA ASN A 21 -19.72 8.75 10.89
C ASN A 21 -19.02 9.18 9.57
N PRO A 22 -19.57 10.16 8.82
CA PRO A 22 -19.05 10.55 7.51
C PRO A 22 -17.64 11.15 7.56
N GLU A 23 -17.30 11.90 8.60
CA GLU A 23 -15.96 12.50 8.76
C GLU A 23 -14.91 11.41 9.01
N ILE A 24 -15.23 10.45 9.89
CA ILE A 24 -14.35 9.30 10.16
C ILE A 24 -14.18 8.45 8.90
N ARG A 25 -15.25 8.27 8.10
CA ARG A 25 -15.16 7.56 6.82
C ARG A 25 -14.22 8.25 5.83
N ALA A 26 -14.34 9.56 5.67
CA ALA A 26 -13.48 10.34 4.78
C ALA A 26 -12.01 10.30 5.22
N MET A 27 -11.76 10.38 6.54
CA MET A 27 -10.43 10.26 7.12
C MET A 27 -9.82 8.87 6.86
N LEU A 28 -10.57 7.80 7.11
CA LEU A 28 -10.12 6.42 6.90
C LEU A 28 -9.86 6.12 5.41
N LEU A 29 -10.70 6.65 4.51
CA LEU A 29 -10.47 6.55 3.07
C LEU A 29 -9.15 7.23 2.68
N SER A 30 -8.94 8.46 3.12
CA SER A 30 -7.69 9.21 2.85
C SER A 30 -6.44 8.52 3.42
N MET A 31 -6.58 7.75 4.51
CA MET A 31 -5.49 6.92 5.04
C MET A 31 -5.25 5.67 4.18
N ALA A 32 -6.32 5.00 3.76
CA ALA A 32 -6.22 3.82 2.91
C ALA A 32 -5.53 4.12 1.58
N GLU A 33 -5.87 5.25 0.95
CA GLU A 33 -5.26 5.72 -0.31
C GLU A 33 -3.76 5.99 -0.15
N ARG A 34 -3.37 6.69 0.93
CA ARG A 34 -1.95 6.95 1.22
C ARG A 34 -1.17 5.65 1.44
N TRP A 35 -1.75 4.67 2.13
CA TRP A 35 -1.12 3.36 2.30
C TRP A 35 -1.04 2.57 0.99
N ALA A 36 -2.06 2.63 0.15
CA ALA A 36 -2.04 2.00 -1.17
C ALA A 36 -0.95 2.61 -2.08
N GLN A 37 -0.84 3.94 -2.11
CA GLN A 37 0.21 4.63 -2.86
C GLN A 37 1.61 4.24 -2.35
N ARG A 38 1.79 4.14 -1.03
CA ARG A 38 3.07 3.70 -0.43
C ARG A 38 3.40 2.25 -0.79
N ALA A 39 2.39 1.38 -0.83
CA ALA A 39 2.54 0.01 -1.27
C ALA A 39 3.04 -0.06 -2.71
N GLU A 40 2.39 0.67 -3.62
CA GLU A 40 2.75 0.73 -5.04
C GLU A 40 4.17 1.23 -5.24
N GLN A 41 4.58 2.29 -4.55
CA GLN A 41 5.95 2.80 -4.62
C GLN A 41 6.98 1.78 -4.13
N THR A 42 6.68 1.04 -3.06
CA THR A 42 7.59 0.05 -2.48
C THR A 42 7.69 -1.19 -3.36
N GLU A 43 6.56 -1.64 -3.89
CA GLU A 43 6.48 -2.77 -4.83
C GLU A 43 7.23 -2.43 -6.12
N TYR A 44 6.99 -1.24 -6.69
CA TYR A 44 7.71 -0.77 -7.89
C TYR A 44 9.22 -0.64 -7.69
N GLN A 45 9.67 -0.12 -6.54
CA GLN A 45 11.10 -0.05 -6.21
C GLN A 45 11.73 -1.43 -6.05
N SER A 46 10.99 -2.40 -5.50
CA SER A 46 11.47 -3.78 -5.35
C SER A 46 11.61 -4.47 -6.71
N ASP A 47 10.65 -4.26 -7.61
CA ASP A 47 10.66 -4.84 -8.97
C ASP A 47 11.78 -4.25 -9.83
N THR A 48 12.05 -2.95 -9.69
CA THR A 48 13.12 -2.26 -10.44
C THR A 48 14.53 -2.62 -9.93
N GLN A 49 14.71 -2.86 -8.63
CA GLN A 49 15.97 -3.35 -8.06
C GLN A 49 16.25 -4.82 -8.43
N GLY A 50 15.21 -5.65 -8.57
CA GLY A 50 15.35 -7.03 -9.06
C GLY A 50 15.83 -7.11 -10.53
N ALA A 51 15.50 -6.12 -11.36
CA ALA A 51 15.92 -6.06 -12.75
C ALA A 51 17.38 -5.61 -12.94
N THR A 52 17.99 -4.92 -11.97
CA THR A 52 19.35 -4.36 -12.10
C THR A 52 20.46 -5.31 -11.64
N MET A 53 20.13 -6.45 -11.03
CA MET A 53 21.09 -7.50 -10.66
C MET A 53 21.07 -8.67 -11.66
N SER A 54 21.24 -8.38 -12.95
CA SER A 54 21.71 -9.41 -13.90
C SER A 54 23.24 -9.40 -13.88
N PRO A 55 23.92 -10.51 -13.49
CA PRO A 55 25.37 -10.55 -13.39
C PRO A 55 25.95 -10.62 -14.80
N HIS A 56 26.62 -9.56 -15.24
CA HIS A 56 27.56 -9.69 -16.35
C HIS A 56 28.75 -10.51 -15.86
N THR A 57 28.60 -11.82 -16.04
CA THR A 57 29.67 -12.80 -16.08
C THR A 57 30.36 -12.62 -17.43
N ARG A 58 31.55 -12.00 -17.46
CA ARG A 58 32.77 -12.55 -18.10
C ARG A 58 33.94 -11.59 -17.96
#